data_AF-A0A167K3G3-F1
#
_entry.id   AF-A0A167K3G3-F1
#
_cell.length_a   1.000
_cell.length_b   1.000
_cell.length_c   1.000
_cell.angle_alpha   90.00
_cell.angle_beta   90.00
_cell.angle_gamma   90.00
#
_symmetry.space_group_name_H-M   'P 1'
#
loop_
_entity.id
_entity.type
_entity.pdbx_description
1 polymer ?
#
loop_
_entity_poly.entity_id
_entity_poly.type
_entity_poly.pdbx_seq_one_letter_code
_entity_poly.pdbx_strand_id
1 'polypeptide(L)'
;MRFHLSEINKIEKGILQRQFEASPFAKGYTTKTNPTILKIFDFDSTLFLSPLLSSNIWHKSLINAVIKENLLGPGWWRDYRSLELGPFDQLEEKAWDGYWNEDVVSEARKAIADPNSLTVMLTGRRYHPFYSIVYPILKSKGLFFDAIGLRPDPEDKEPDNSGLMYNVMPNVFQTTMSFKSSFIVNLLANVPSLQNIIMWDDRAAHIIAFSKYLEDMTKEDIIVGGEMIPVKAVRPKYNPEWEYAVVNNIIDSHNKSIERYFQHKSENPDINYTESEEVWEQSTIVNNGSLATWKDQYKIAPIKTSIVVNLEKDAVGVLKNCFELFYEKEITQGRKVAQWEMVGGEGNIYFGVHVFLGQCSFDEDIPFGGLGSSVDVKVISRSQGCPDHGMLLKVLLKASQDEEYGPEEYILPLWHKPSKYLSLNEANYMWCELEVEHQLVLCGEMQYGYLLGVETLPRPDQ
;
A
#
# COMPACT_ATOMS: atom_id res chain seq x y z
N MET A 1 3.93 20.35 11.95
CA MET A 1 5.02 20.44 10.94
C MET A 1 5.93 21.57 11.35
N ARG A 2 7.15 21.63 10.79
CA ARG A 2 8.15 22.62 11.20
C ARG A 2 8.25 23.78 10.21
N PHE A 3 8.41 25.01 10.71
CA PHE A 3 8.46 26.22 9.88
C PHE A 3 9.84 26.85 9.84
N HIS A 4 10.62 26.72 10.92
CA HIS A 4 11.94 27.32 11.04
C HIS A 4 13.05 26.32 11.39
N LEU A 5 14.28 26.62 10.96
CA LEU A 5 15.47 25.82 11.29
C LEU A 5 15.69 25.69 12.81
N SER A 6 15.20 26.63 13.62
CA SER A 6 15.28 26.60 15.09
C SER A 6 14.43 25.50 15.72
N GLU A 7 13.42 24.98 15.00
CA GLU A 7 12.58 23.87 15.45
C GLU A 7 13.18 22.50 15.14
N ILE A 8 14.28 22.46 14.38
CA ILE A 8 15.00 21.26 14.00
C ILE A 8 16.16 21.08 14.98
N ASN A 9 16.25 19.91 15.62
CA ASN A 9 17.30 19.67 16.59
C ASN A 9 18.68 19.56 15.88
N LYS A 10 19.75 19.65 16.66
CA LYS A 10 21.13 19.69 16.12
C LYS A 10 21.49 18.45 15.28
N ILE A 11 21.03 17.26 15.71
CA ILE A 11 21.32 15.99 15.02
C ILE A 11 20.59 15.94 13.69
N GLU A 12 19.27 16.18 13.70
CA GLU A 12 18.44 16.24 12.50
C GLU A 12 18.98 17.27 11.50
N LYS A 13 19.35 18.46 11.97
CA LYS A 13 19.91 19.52 11.12
C LYS A 13 21.23 19.11 10.49
N GLY A 14 22.13 18.48 11.24
CA GLY A 14 23.41 17.99 10.72
C GLY A 14 23.22 16.97 9.59
N ILE A 15 22.28 16.03 9.78
CA ILE A 15 21.96 15.01 8.78
C ILE A 15 21.33 15.64 7.52
N LEU A 16 20.36 16.53 7.69
CA LEU A 16 19.73 17.23 6.57
C LEU A 16 20.73 18.09 5.78
N GLN A 17 21.65 18.74 6.48
CA GLN A 17 22.69 19.55 5.85
C GLN A 17 23.63 18.68 5.01
N ARG A 18 24.09 17.53 5.53
CA ARG A 18 24.89 16.58 4.74
C ARG A 18 24.12 16.02 3.55
N GLN A 19 22.84 15.72 3.70
CA GLN A 19 22.00 15.27 2.59
C GLN A 19 21.88 16.35 1.50
N PHE A 20 21.76 17.62 1.89
CA PHE A 20 21.81 18.75 0.95
C PHE A 20 23.18 18.88 0.27
N GLU A 21 24.28 18.90 1.03
CA GLU A 21 25.65 19.01 0.51
C GLU A 21 26.02 17.86 -0.44
N ALA A 22 25.46 16.67 -0.20
CA ALA A 22 25.64 15.51 -1.05
C ALA A 22 24.83 15.58 -2.36
N SER A 23 23.83 16.46 -2.45
CA SER A 23 22.91 16.56 -3.59
C SER A 23 23.59 17.03 -4.87
N PRO A 24 23.08 16.65 -6.06
CA PRO A 24 23.54 17.17 -7.34
C PRO A 24 23.58 18.70 -7.41
N PHE A 25 22.58 19.39 -6.84
CA PHE A 25 22.54 20.86 -6.82
C PHE A 25 23.69 21.47 -6.04
N ALA A 26 23.89 21.05 -4.79
CA ALA A 26 24.96 21.59 -3.94
C ALA A 26 26.36 21.29 -4.50
N LYS A 27 26.52 20.17 -5.21
CA LYS A 27 27.76 19.79 -5.89
C LYS A 27 28.00 20.54 -7.22
N GLY A 28 27.05 21.36 -7.66
CA GLY A 28 27.16 22.08 -8.94
C GLY A 28 27.06 21.17 -10.17
N TYR A 29 26.42 20.01 -10.04
CA TYR A 29 26.19 19.09 -11.16
C TYR A 29 24.98 19.49 -12.01
N THR A 30 24.25 20.53 -11.62
CA THR A 30 23.09 21.05 -12.33
C THR A 30 23.39 22.46 -12.84
N THR A 31 22.76 22.86 -13.94
CA THR A 31 22.99 24.18 -14.56
C THR A 31 22.21 25.30 -13.86
N LYS A 32 21.46 24.98 -12.80
CA LYS A 32 20.55 25.89 -12.11
C LYS A 32 21.32 26.66 -11.05
N THR A 33 21.30 27.98 -11.11
CA THR A 33 22.08 28.82 -10.20
C THR A 33 21.22 29.53 -9.16
N ASN A 34 19.98 29.92 -9.50
CA ASN A 34 19.12 30.69 -8.60
C ASN A 34 17.63 30.34 -8.81
N PRO A 35 17.22 29.09 -8.57
CA PRO A 35 15.82 28.68 -8.75
C PRO A 35 14.90 29.44 -7.79
N THR A 36 13.70 29.76 -8.25
CA THR A 36 12.67 30.48 -7.47
C THR A 36 11.50 29.60 -7.07
N ILE A 37 11.40 28.39 -7.63
CA ILE A 37 10.32 27.44 -7.36
C ILE A 37 10.92 26.11 -6.89
N LEU A 38 10.42 25.58 -5.79
CA LEU A 38 10.71 24.23 -5.31
C LEU A 38 9.60 23.28 -5.77
N LYS A 39 9.95 22.28 -6.58
CA LYS A 39 9.01 21.27 -7.08
C LYS A 39 9.33 19.91 -6.46
N ILE A 40 8.40 19.36 -5.68
CA ILE A 40 8.62 18.15 -4.88
C ILE A 40 7.69 17.04 -5.33
N PHE A 41 8.24 15.89 -5.70
CA PHE A 41 7.50 14.72 -6.12
C PHE A 41 7.63 13.62 -5.05
N ASP A 42 6.52 13.16 -4.47
CA ASP A 42 6.54 11.92 -3.68
C ASP A 42 6.86 10.71 -4.59
N PHE A 43 7.48 9.69 -4.02
CA PHE A 43 7.87 8.50 -4.77
C PHE A 43 6.73 7.49 -4.86
N ASP A 44 6.34 6.93 -3.70
CA ASP A 44 5.48 5.77 -3.59
C ASP A 44 4.03 6.08 -3.95
N SER A 45 3.49 5.39 -4.96
CA SER A 45 2.13 5.59 -5.51
C SER A 45 1.87 6.96 -6.16
N THR A 46 2.89 7.82 -6.20
CA THR A 46 2.85 9.14 -6.83
C THR A 46 3.63 9.16 -8.14
N LEU A 47 4.96 9.09 -8.08
CA LEU A 47 5.83 9.02 -9.26
C LEU A 47 6.00 7.56 -9.74
N PHE A 48 6.19 6.66 -8.78
CA PHE A 48 6.41 5.23 -9.01
C PHE A 48 5.25 4.43 -8.38
N LEU A 49 4.72 3.46 -9.12
CA LEU A 49 3.61 2.59 -8.70
C LEU A 49 4.12 1.49 -7.76
N SER A 50 4.68 1.90 -6.62
CA SER A 50 5.18 0.97 -5.59
C SER A 50 4.08 0.00 -5.17
N PRO A 51 4.37 -1.32 -5.09
CA PRO A 51 3.37 -2.28 -4.65
C PRO A 51 2.94 -2.08 -3.20
N LEU A 52 1.74 -2.55 -2.96
CA LEU A 52 1.05 -2.47 -1.69
C LEU A 52 0.23 -3.74 -1.54
N LEU A 53 0.11 -4.23 -0.31
CA LEU A 53 -0.60 -5.47 -0.02
C LEU A 53 -2.08 -5.40 -0.42
N SER A 54 -2.55 -6.45 -1.08
CA SER A 54 -3.90 -6.63 -1.59
C SER A 54 -4.84 -7.12 -0.50
N SER A 55 -5.95 -6.42 -0.36
CA SER A 55 -7.02 -6.79 0.57
C SER A 55 -7.85 -8.00 0.10
N ASN A 56 -7.61 -8.48 -1.13
CA ASN A 56 -8.18 -9.70 -1.68
C ASN A 56 -7.42 -10.98 -1.29
N ILE A 57 -6.16 -10.83 -0.83
CA ILE A 57 -5.31 -11.97 -0.45
C ILE A 57 -5.20 -12.02 1.08
N TRP A 58 -4.86 -10.89 1.69
CA TRP A 58 -4.46 -10.85 3.09
C TRP A 58 -5.54 -10.30 3.99
N HIS A 59 -5.69 -10.94 5.15
CA HIS A 59 -6.47 -10.43 6.24
C HIS A 59 -5.88 -9.12 6.78
N LYS A 60 -6.74 -8.20 7.21
CA LYS A 60 -6.36 -6.86 7.70
C LYS A 60 -5.33 -6.92 8.84
N SER A 61 -5.41 -7.92 9.72
CA SER A 61 -4.44 -8.08 10.81
C SER A 61 -3.02 -8.33 10.31
N LEU A 62 -2.85 -9.17 9.28
CA LEU A 62 -1.54 -9.46 8.68
C LEU A 62 -1.01 -8.25 7.89
N ILE A 63 -1.87 -7.57 7.12
CA ILE A 63 -1.48 -6.33 6.43
C ILE A 63 -0.90 -5.32 7.42
N ASN A 64 -1.61 -5.08 8.53
CA ASN A 64 -1.16 -4.17 9.58
C ASN A 64 0.16 -4.63 10.22
N ALA A 65 0.33 -5.94 10.41
CA ALA A 65 1.51 -6.51 11.02
C ALA A 65 2.77 -6.37 10.14
N VAL A 66 2.64 -6.57 8.84
CA VAL A 66 3.74 -6.42 7.86
C VAL A 66 4.08 -4.95 7.63
N ILE A 67 3.09 -4.05 7.61
CA ILE A 67 3.33 -2.61 7.42
C ILE A 67 4.04 -2.00 8.63
N LYS A 68 3.70 -2.44 9.85
CA LYS A 68 4.26 -1.91 11.09
C LYS A 68 5.74 -2.27 11.24
N GLU A 69 6.55 -1.27 11.53
CA GLU A 69 7.97 -1.45 11.88
C GLU A 69 8.10 -2.31 13.15
N ASN A 70 9.08 -3.22 13.17
CA ASN A 70 9.44 -4.07 14.32
C ASN A 70 8.37 -5.05 14.81
N LEU A 71 7.49 -5.49 13.92
CA LEU A 71 6.48 -6.48 14.29
C LEU A 71 6.68 -7.80 13.55
N LEU A 72 6.55 -7.79 12.23
CA LEU A 72 6.97 -8.88 11.35
C LEU A 72 8.18 -8.42 10.51
N GLY A 73 9.31 -8.20 11.18
CA GLY A 73 10.52 -7.64 10.58
C GLY A 73 10.54 -6.11 10.53
N PRO A 74 11.15 -5.49 9.51
CA PRO A 74 11.53 -4.08 9.56
C PRO A 74 10.36 -3.13 9.24
N GLY A 75 9.24 -3.67 8.73
CA GLY A 75 8.07 -2.94 8.23
C GLY A 75 8.13 -2.73 6.71
N TRP A 76 6.96 -2.77 6.04
CA TRP A 76 6.85 -2.71 4.57
C TRP A 76 7.65 -1.58 3.92
N TRP A 77 7.62 -0.39 4.50
CA TRP A 77 8.30 0.80 3.96
C TRP A 77 9.80 0.87 4.26
N ARG A 78 10.32 -0.08 5.04
CA ARG A 78 11.75 -0.26 5.31
C ARG A 78 12.32 -1.54 4.68
N ASP A 79 11.46 -2.52 4.42
CA ASP A 79 11.86 -3.78 3.83
C ASP A 79 12.17 -3.64 2.34
N TYR A 80 13.42 -3.87 1.94
CA TYR A 80 13.83 -3.77 0.54
C TYR A 80 13.03 -4.69 -0.38
N ARG A 81 12.53 -5.82 0.13
CA ARG A 81 11.68 -6.79 -0.58
C ARG A 81 10.39 -6.15 -1.12
N SER A 82 9.94 -5.04 -0.53
CA SER A 82 8.79 -4.26 -1.05
C SER A 82 9.02 -3.64 -2.42
N LEU A 83 10.28 -3.55 -2.89
CA LEU A 83 10.67 -3.10 -4.24
C LEU A 83 11.44 -4.17 -5.02
N GLU A 84 11.48 -5.42 -4.55
CA GLU A 84 12.06 -6.54 -5.30
C GLU A 84 11.04 -7.10 -6.30
N LEU A 85 10.80 -6.36 -7.38
CA LEU A 85 9.72 -6.64 -8.34
C LEU A 85 10.08 -7.71 -9.38
N GLY A 86 11.24 -8.36 -9.22
CA GLY A 86 11.85 -9.26 -10.20
C GLY A 86 13.38 -9.09 -10.26
N PRO A 87 14.05 -9.76 -11.21
CA PRO A 87 15.49 -9.63 -11.39
C PRO A 87 15.89 -8.19 -11.70
N PHE A 88 16.76 -7.62 -10.87
CA PHE A 88 17.11 -6.19 -10.92
C PHE A 88 17.62 -5.75 -12.29
N ASP A 89 18.56 -6.49 -12.89
CA ASP A 89 19.16 -6.14 -14.20
C ASP A 89 18.09 -6.05 -15.31
N GLN A 90 17.10 -6.95 -15.30
CA GLN A 90 16.02 -6.95 -16.30
C GLN A 90 15.06 -5.78 -16.10
N LEU A 91 14.80 -5.41 -14.84
CA LEU A 91 13.98 -4.25 -14.50
C LEU A 91 14.70 -2.95 -14.85
N GLU A 92 15.99 -2.85 -14.56
CA GLU A 92 16.81 -1.68 -14.89
C GLU A 92 16.91 -1.47 -16.41
N GLU A 93 17.14 -2.53 -17.19
CA GLU A 93 17.17 -2.48 -18.67
C GLU A 93 15.85 -1.92 -19.24
N LYS A 94 14.71 -2.32 -18.65
CA LYS A 94 13.37 -1.86 -19.04
C LYS A 94 12.95 -0.59 -18.34
N ALA A 95 13.82 0.01 -17.54
CA ALA A 95 13.53 1.15 -16.69
C ALA A 95 12.23 0.98 -15.87
N TRP A 96 11.98 -0.21 -15.31
CA TRP A 96 10.76 -0.56 -14.58
C TRP A 96 9.48 -0.22 -15.36
N ASP A 97 9.42 -0.56 -16.64
CA ASP A 97 8.21 -0.38 -17.45
C ASP A 97 6.97 -0.99 -16.78
N GLY A 98 5.84 -0.27 -16.86
CA GLY A 98 4.61 -0.62 -16.15
C GLY A 98 4.56 -0.21 -14.66
N TYR A 99 5.62 0.38 -14.09
CA TYR A 99 5.63 0.87 -12.71
C TYR A 99 5.69 2.40 -12.58
N TRP A 100 5.43 3.14 -13.65
CA TRP A 100 5.46 4.61 -13.63
C TRP A 100 4.08 5.21 -13.80
N ASN A 101 3.83 6.30 -13.06
CA ASN A 101 2.77 7.22 -13.39
C ASN A 101 3.29 8.19 -14.46
N GLU A 102 3.01 7.91 -15.74
CA GLU A 102 3.61 8.66 -16.85
C GLU A 102 3.17 10.14 -16.90
N ASP A 103 2.00 10.47 -16.33
CA ASP A 103 1.56 11.86 -16.22
C ASP A 103 2.47 12.64 -15.25
N VAL A 104 2.76 12.05 -14.09
CA VAL A 104 3.67 12.65 -13.10
C VAL A 104 5.12 12.64 -13.58
N VAL A 105 5.56 11.59 -14.30
CA VAL A 105 6.88 11.55 -14.95
C VAL A 105 7.03 12.68 -15.98
N SER A 106 5.98 12.96 -16.76
CA SER A 106 5.96 14.08 -17.70
C SER A 106 6.13 15.42 -16.97
N GLU A 107 5.41 15.64 -15.88
CA GLU A 107 5.56 16.85 -15.06
C GLU A 107 6.95 16.96 -14.41
N ALA A 108 7.49 15.85 -13.92
CA ALA A 108 8.85 15.80 -13.38
C ALA A 108 9.89 16.16 -14.44
N ARG A 109 9.77 15.66 -15.68
CA ARG A 109 10.70 16.01 -16.78
C ARG A 109 10.63 17.50 -17.14
N LYS A 110 9.42 18.07 -17.22
CA LYS A 110 9.24 19.52 -17.44
C LYS A 110 9.89 20.33 -16.32
N ALA A 111 9.70 19.92 -15.07
CA ALA A 111 10.29 20.56 -13.90
C ALA A 111 11.83 20.45 -13.89
N ILE A 112 12.39 19.29 -14.27
CA ILE A 112 13.83 19.07 -14.33
C ILE A 112 14.46 19.99 -15.39
N ALA A 113 13.83 20.14 -16.55
CA ALA A 113 14.29 20.99 -17.65
C ALA A 113 14.14 22.50 -17.38
N ASP A 114 13.29 22.89 -16.42
CA ASP A 114 13.05 24.29 -16.08
C ASP A 114 14.18 24.87 -15.21
N PRO A 115 14.93 25.88 -15.69
CA PRO A 115 16.04 26.47 -14.94
C PRO A 115 15.60 27.20 -13.66
N ASN A 116 14.33 27.59 -13.55
CA ASN A 116 13.79 28.26 -12.37
C ASN A 116 13.29 27.30 -11.27
N SER A 117 13.24 25.99 -11.57
CA SER A 117 12.71 24.97 -10.67
C SER A 117 13.82 24.16 -10.00
N LEU A 118 13.94 24.21 -8.68
CA LEU A 118 14.70 23.21 -7.91
C LEU A 118 13.81 21.97 -7.75
N THR A 119 14.25 20.83 -8.30
CA THR A 119 13.45 19.60 -8.30
C THR A 119 13.91 18.60 -7.26
N VAL A 120 12.95 18.05 -6.53
CA VAL A 120 13.20 17.11 -5.45
C VAL A 120 12.28 15.90 -5.60
N MET A 121 12.85 14.70 -5.50
CA MET A 121 12.06 13.52 -5.13
C MET A 121 12.17 13.35 -3.61
N LEU A 122 11.04 13.26 -2.90
CA LEU A 122 11.00 13.22 -1.43
C LEU A 122 10.04 12.13 -0.94
N THR A 123 10.57 11.09 -0.30
CA THR A 123 9.78 9.93 0.18
C THR A 123 10.00 9.64 1.67
N GLY A 124 9.03 8.95 2.28
CA GLY A 124 9.16 8.39 3.62
C GLY A 124 10.03 7.13 3.70
N ARG A 125 10.42 6.53 2.57
CA ARG A 125 11.36 5.39 2.55
C ARG A 125 12.69 5.76 3.19
N ARG A 126 13.26 4.80 3.92
CA ARG A 126 14.52 4.98 4.62
C ARG A 126 15.70 5.09 3.66
N TYR A 127 16.74 5.79 4.08
CA TYR A 127 17.98 5.87 3.30
C TYR A 127 18.61 4.48 3.16
N HIS A 128 18.74 3.74 4.27
CA HIS A 128 19.11 2.33 4.22
C HIS A 128 17.86 1.46 4.33
N PRO A 129 17.61 0.52 3.40
CA PRO A 129 18.48 0.11 2.28
C PRO A 129 18.19 0.83 0.96
N PHE A 130 17.19 1.72 0.88
CA PHE A 130 16.64 2.13 -0.42
C PHE A 130 17.49 3.07 -1.27
N TYR A 131 18.53 3.69 -0.72
CA TYR A 131 19.39 4.55 -1.53
C TYR A 131 20.01 3.81 -2.72
N SER A 132 20.40 2.54 -2.53
CA SER A 132 20.96 1.70 -3.60
C SER A 132 19.91 1.17 -4.58
N ILE A 133 18.61 1.34 -4.31
CA ILE A 133 17.50 0.83 -5.14
C ILE A 133 16.79 1.97 -5.86
N VAL A 134 16.38 3.00 -5.11
CA VAL A 134 15.60 4.13 -5.61
C VAL A 134 16.43 4.97 -6.58
N TYR A 135 17.72 5.16 -6.34
CA TYR A 135 18.56 5.93 -7.25
C TYR A 135 18.68 5.27 -8.64
N PRO A 136 19.01 3.97 -8.78
CA PRO A 136 18.94 3.27 -10.06
C PRO A 136 17.56 3.32 -10.73
N ILE A 137 16.46 3.15 -9.98
CA ILE A 137 15.09 3.26 -10.52
C ILE A 137 14.85 4.61 -11.20
N LEU A 138 15.21 5.71 -10.52
CA LEU A 138 15.06 7.06 -11.09
C LEU A 138 16.00 7.26 -12.30
N LYS A 139 17.25 6.81 -12.18
CA LYS A 139 18.27 6.94 -13.22
C LYS A 139 17.89 6.20 -14.51
N SER A 140 17.38 4.97 -14.42
CA SER A 140 16.97 4.19 -15.59
C SER A 140 15.84 4.87 -16.36
N LYS A 141 14.99 5.65 -15.69
CA LYS A 141 13.92 6.45 -16.31
C LYS A 141 14.38 7.81 -16.83
N GLY A 142 15.67 8.15 -16.63
CA GLY A 142 16.26 9.44 -16.98
C GLY A 142 15.79 10.60 -16.10
N LEU A 143 15.37 10.31 -14.87
CA LEU A 143 14.88 11.32 -13.91
C LEU A 143 16.00 11.76 -12.99
N PHE A 144 16.69 12.83 -13.38
CA PHE A 144 17.81 13.42 -12.63
C PHE A 144 17.33 14.61 -11.80
N PHE A 145 16.85 14.34 -10.59
CA PHE A 145 16.44 15.37 -9.64
C PHE A 145 17.65 16.13 -9.07
N ASP A 146 17.43 17.42 -8.74
CA ASP A 146 18.44 18.28 -8.13
C ASP A 146 18.79 17.84 -6.70
N ALA A 147 17.85 17.21 -6.00
CA ALA A 147 18.06 16.50 -4.74
C ALA A 147 17.12 15.29 -4.59
N ILE A 148 17.56 14.29 -3.81
CA ILE A 148 16.77 13.12 -3.44
C ILE A 148 16.70 13.05 -1.91
N GLY A 149 15.50 13.20 -1.36
CA GLY A 149 15.22 13.12 0.06
C GLY A 149 14.67 11.74 0.43
N LEU A 150 15.56 10.88 0.94
CA LEU A 150 15.18 9.65 1.66
C LEU A 150 15.22 9.93 3.16
N ARG A 151 14.31 9.34 3.92
CA ARG A 151 14.25 9.50 5.38
C ARG A 151 15.51 8.89 6.01
N PRO A 152 16.34 9.65 6.72
CA PRO A 152 17.61 9.13 7.21
C PRO A 152 17.43 8.12 8.34
N ASP A 153 18.36 7.16 8.39
CA ASP A 153 18.66 6.33 9.55
C ASP A 153 19.68 7.05 10.45
N PRO A 154 19.86 6.64 11.72
CA PRO A 154 20.94 7.17 12.56
C PRO A 154 22.32 6.84 11.96
N GLU A 155 23.27 7.76 12.08
CA GLU A 155 24.59 7.63 11.45
C GLU A 155 25.57 6.73 12.22
N ASP A 156 25.39 6.59 13.54
CA ASP A 156 26.42 6.02 14.43
C ASP A 156 26.36 4.50 14.58
N LYS A 157 25.43 3.80 13.92
CA LYS A 157 25.47 2.33 13.88
C LYS A 157 25.07 1.87 12.48
N GLU A 158 25.98 1.18 11.79
CA GLU A 158 25.55 0.29 10.72
C GLU A 158 24.50 -0.67 11.31
N PRO A 159 23.41 -0.99 10.59
CA PRO A 159 22.50 -2.03 11.05
C PRO A 159 23.33 -3.28 11.30
N ASP A 160 23.22 -3.81 12.52
CA ASP A 160 23.93 -5.01 12.91
C ASP A 160 23.63 -6.14 11.89
N ASN A 161 24.68 -6.70 11.30
CA ASN A 161 24.61 -7.79 10.34
C ASN A 161 24.27 -9.14 11.01
N SER A 162 23.82 -9.15 12.28
CA SER A 162 23.37 -10.33 13.05
C SER A 162 22.20 -11.09 12.41
N GLY A 163 21.71 -10.64 11.25
CA GLY A 163 20.66 -11.29 10.49
C GLY A 163 19.26 -11.07 11.07
N LEU A 164 19.14 -10.18 12.08
CA LEU A 164 17.88 -9.68 12.60
C LEU A 164 17.42 -8.52 11.72
N MET A 165 16.40 -8.76 10.88
CA MET A 165 15.82 -7.72 10.02
C MET A 165 14.87 -6.78 10.78
N TYR A 166 15.28 -6.25 11.93
CA TYR A 166 14.47 -5.34 12.74
C TYR A 166 15.16 -3.99 12.88
N ASN A 167 14.37 -2.95 13.13
CA ASN A 167 14.86 -1.63 13.51
C ASN A 167 15.43 -1.71 14.93
N VAL A 168 16.72 -2.00 15.03
CA VAL A 168 17.51 -1.85 16.27
C VAL A 168 17.94 -0.41 16.52
N MET A 169 17.66 0.49 15.57
CA MET A 169 18.08 1.89 15.58
C MET A 169 16.89 2.81 15.90
N PRO A 170 17.05 3.81 16.79
CA PRO A 170 16.01 4.80 17.04
C PRO A 170 15.72 5.64 15.79
N ASN A 171 14.52 6.17 15.73
CA ASN A 171 14.12 7.07 14.65
C ASN A 171 14.81 8.43 14.77
N VAL A 172 15.53 8.88 13.73
CA VAL A 172 16.06 10.26 13.66
C VAL A 172 14.93 11.27 13.68
N PHE A 173 13.92 11.04 12.83
CA PHE A 173 12.67 11.82 12.79
C PHE A 173 11.54 10.93 13.26
N GLN A 174 10.65 11.42 14.12
CA GLN A 174 9.54 10.61 14.65
C GLN A 174 8.54 10.20 13.56
N THR A 175 8.23 11.08 12.61
CA THR A 175 7.22 10.83 11.56
C THR A 175 7.73 11.26 10.19
N THR A 176 7.14 10.69 9.13
CA THR A 176 7.39 11.11 7.74
C THR A 176 7.06 12.58 7.53
N MET A 177 5.98 13.08 8.12
CA MET A 177 5.62 14.51 8.04
C MET A 177 6.69 15.40 8.68
N SER A 178 7.22 15.02 9.85
CA SER A 178 8.29 15.76 10.52
C SER A 178 9.57 15.79 9.68
N PHE A 179 9.95 14.66 9.09
CA PHE A 179 11.08 14.60 8.16
C PHE A 179 10.87 15.51 6.95
N LYS A 180 9.75 15.32 6.22
CA LYS A 180 9.46 16.09 4.99
C LYS A 180 9.43 17.60 5.25
N SER A 181 8.75 18.06 6.30
CA SER A 181 8.73 19.50 6.62
C SER A 181 10.12 20.03 7.00
N SER A 182 10.91 19.25 7.74
CA SER A 182 12.27 19.66 8.12
C SER A 182 13.20 19.75 6.92
N PHE A 183 13.06 18.81 5.98
CA PHE A 183 13.80 18.79 4.72
C PHE A 183 13.49 20.04 3.88
N ILE A 184 12.21 20.41 3.75
CA ILE A 184 11.78 21.63 3.04
C ILE A 184 12.41 22.89 3.68
N VAL A 185 12.29 23.05 5.00
CA VAL A 185 12.86 24.20 5.71
C VAL A 185 14.40 24.26 5.56
N ASN A 186 15.07 23.10 5.57
CA ASN A 186 16.51 23.05 5.33
C ASN A 186 16.89 23.49 3.90
N LEU A 187 16.10 23.13 2.90
CA LEU A 187 16.30 23.60 1.52
C LEU A 187 16.10 25.11 1.38
N LEU A 188 15.01 25.66 1.93
CA LEU A 188 14.74 27.11 1.87
C LEU A 188 15.87 27.92 2.51
N ALA A 189 16.43 27.43 3.62
CA ALA A 189 17.54 28.09 4.28
C ALA A 189 18.85 28.04 3.47
N ASN A 190 19.09 26.95 2.73
CA ASN A 190 20.29 26.81 1.89
C ASN A 190 20.13 27.44 0.50
N VAL A 191 18.90 27.65 0.03
CA VAL A 191 18.58 28.24 -1.28
C VAL A 191 17.57 29.38 -1.09
N PRO A 192 18.00 30.55 -0.60
CA PRO A 192 17.10 31.64 -0.20
C PRO A 192 16.32 32.29 -1.36
N SER A 193 16.64 31.96 -2.61
CA SER A 193 15.92 32.42 -3.79
C SER A 193 14.58 31.72 -3.99
N LEU A 194 14.35 30.59 -3.33
CA LEU A 194 13.11 29.84 -3.41
C LEU A 194 11.98 30.65 -2.77
N GLN A 195 10.94 30.89 -3.55
CA GLN A 195 9.79 31.71 -3.15
C GLN A 195 8.47 30.95 -3.29
N ASN A 196 8.40 29.91 -4.13
CA ASN A 196 7.19 29.14 -4.33
C ASN A 196 7.44 27.64 -4.14
N ILE A 197 6.44 26.90 -3.67
CA ILE A 197 6.53 25.45 -3.51
C ILE A 197 5.36 24.77 -4.23
N ILE A 198 5.64 23.75 -5.04
CA ILE A 198 4.60 22.89 -5.65
C ILE A 198 4.93 21.44 -5.30
N MET A 199 3.96 20.70 -4.80
CA MET A 199 4.17 19.31 -4.37
C MET A 199 3.14 18.36 -4.97
N TRP A 200 3.57 17.15 -5.33
CA TRP A 200 2.73 16.05 -5.80
C TRP A 200 2.74 14.92 -4.75
N ASP A 201 1.57 14.45 -4.32
CA ASP A 201 1.38 13.30 -3.43
C ASP A 201 0.01 12.64 -3.73
N ASP A 202 -0.11 11.33 -3.54
CA ASP A 202 -1.33 10.56 -3.77
C ASP A 202 -2.20 10.40 -2.50
N ARG A 203 -1.61 10.59 -1.32
CA ARG A 203 -2.29 10.29 -0.05
C ARG A 203 -3.13 11.48 0.40
N ALA A 204 -4.44 11.27 0.49
CA ALA A 204 -5.39 12.30 0.94
C ALA A 204 -4.98 12.97 2.26
N ALA A 205 -4.49 12.20 3.24
CA ALA A 205 -4.02 12.74 4.51
C ALA A 205 -2.80 13.67 4.36
N HIS A 206 -1.85 13.33 3.48
CA HIS A 206 -0.70 14.18 3.18
C HIS A 206 -1.12 15.43 2.41
N ILE A 207 -1.99 15.29 1.41
CA ILE A 207 -2.52 16.42 0.64
C ILE A 207 -3.17 17.44 1.57
N ILE A 208 -4.07 17.01 2.46
CA ILE A 208 -4.74 17.90 3.42
C ILE A 208 -3.72 18.57 4.34
N ALA A 209 -2.78 17.80 4.90
CA ALA A 209 -1.79 18.32 5.82
C ALA A 209 -0.85 19.34 5.15
N PHE A 210 -0.28 19.01 3.99
CA PHE A 210 0.66 19.89 3.30
C PHE A 210 -0.03 21.09 2.65
N SER A 211 -1.28 20.99 2.18
CA SER A 211 -2.03 22.16 1.73
C SER A 211 -2.13 23.21 2.85
N LYS A 212 -2.49 22.76 4.05
CA LYS A 212 -2.53 23.63 5.23
C LYS A 212 -1.15 24.17 5.59
N TYR A 213 -0.12 23.32 5.57
CA TYR A 213 1.26 23.73 5.85
C TYR A 213 1.75 24.85 4.93
N LEU A 214 1.53 24.71 3.63
CA LEU A 214 1.94 25.69 2.62
C LEU A 214 1.15 27.00 2.73
N GLU A 215 -0.14 26.92 3.04
CA GLU A 215 -0.97 28.09 3.35
C GLU A 215 -0.43 28.82 4.59
N ASP A 216 -0.11 28.09 5.66
CA ASP A 216 0.43 28.66 6.90
C ASP A 216 1.85 29.24 6.66
N MET A 217 2.71 28.61 5.85
CA MET A 217 4.01 29.18 5.45
C MET A 217 3.89 30.49 4.66
N THR A 218 2.84 30.60 3.83
CA THR A 218 2.56 31.82 3.06
C THR A 218 2.08 32.95 3.98
N LYS A 219 1.25 32.64 4.98
CA LYS A 219 0.78 33.63 5.98
C LYS A 219 1.90 34.17 6.86
N GLU A 220 2.91 33.36 7.14
CA GLU A 220 4.10 33.73 7.92
C GLU A 220 5.20 34.37 7.06
N ASP A 221 4.91 34.72 5.79
CA ASP A 221 5.84 35.30 4.82
C ASP A 221 7.15 34.50 4.61
N ILE A 222 7.11 33.18 4.85
CA ILE A 222 8.26 32.27 4.64
C ILE A 222 8.42 31.97 3.15
N ILE A 223 7.29 31.85 2.44
CA ILE A 223 7.20 31.68 0.99
C ILE A 223 6.15 32.65 0.44
N VAL A 224 6.22 32.96 -0.85
CA VAL A 224 5.23 33.77 -1.57
C VAL A 224 3.97 32.97 -1.89
N GLY A 225 4.11 31.67 -2.17
CA GLY A 225 2.97 30.82 -2.47
C GLY A 225 3.29 29.33 -2.43
N GLY A 226 2.27 28.51 -2.21
CA GLY A 226 2.41 27.07 -2.22
C GLY A 226 1.19 26.34 -2.75
N GLU A 227 1.40 25.23 -3.44
CA GLU A 227 0.37 24.43 -4.08
C GLU A 227 0.59 22.92 -3.86
N MET A 228 -0.48 22.22 -3.49
CA MET A 228 -0.53 20.76 -3.50
C MET A 228 -1.30 20.28 -4.73
N ILE A 229 -0.65 19.44 -5.54
CA ILE A 229 -1.26 18.75 -6.67
C ILE A 229 -1.63 17.33 -6.23
N PRO A 230 -2.93 17.02 -6.05
CA PRO A 230 -3.36 15.67 -5.70
C PRO A 230 -3.12 14.72 -6.87
N VAL A 231 -2.45 13.60 -6.62
CA VAL A 231 -2.24 12.54 -7.60
C VAL A 231 -3.25 11.42 -7.37
N LYS A 232 -3.80 10.87 -8.45
CA LYS A 232 -4.69 9.70 -8.36
C LYS A 232 -3.88 8.52 -7.83
N ALA A 233 -4.32 7.94 -6.71
CA ALA A 233 -3.72 6.71 -6.19
C ALA A 233 -4.00 5.54 -7.13
N VAL A 234 -2.97 5.08 -7.84
CA VAL A 234 -3.01 3.92 -8.74
C VAL A 234 -2.09 2.85 -8.19
N ARG A 235 -2.60 1.63 -8.05
CA ARG A 235 -1.81 0.45 -7.68
C ARG A 235 -1.15 -0.13 -8.93
N PRO A 236 0.02 -0.77 -8.81
CA PRO A 236 0.57 -1.53 -9.93
C PRO A 236 -0.33 -2.71 -10.28
N LYS A 237 -0.10 -3.31 -11.45
CA LYS A 237 -0.74 -4.56 -11.88
C LYS A 237 -0.72 -5.61 -10.77
N TYR A 238 -1.88 -6.25 -10.58
CA TYR A 238 -2.06 -7.28 -9.58
C TYR A 238 -1.16 -8.48 -9.84
N ASN A 239 -0.37 -8.87 -8.84
CA ASN A 239 0.56 -9.98 -8.92
C ASN A 239 0.53 -10.80 -7.61
N PRO A 240 -0.45 -11.72 -7.47
CA PRO A 240 -0.65 -12.47 -6.23
C PRO A 240 0.52 -13.42 -5.89
N GLU A 241 1.18 -13.97 -6.90
CA GLU A 241 2.30 -14.89 -6.71
C GLU A 241 3.51 -14.18 -6.10
N TRP A 242 3.88 -13.01 -6.66
CA TRP A 242 4.93 -12.17 -6.12
C TRP A 242 4.61 -11.73 -4.68
N GLU A 243 3.38 -11.26 -4.47
CA GLU A 243 2.96 -10.75 -3.17
C GLU A 243 3.01 -11.84 -2.09
N TYR A 244 2.52 -13.05 -2.42
CA TYR A 244 2.63 -14.23 -1.56
C TYR A 244 4.08 -14.59 -1.24
N ALA A 245 4.95 -14.64 -2.25
CA ALA A 245 6.35 -14.97 -2.06
C ALA A 245 7.07 -13.96 -1.14
N VAL A 246 6.81 -12.66 -1.31
CA VAL A 246 7.40 -11.59 -0.49
C VAL A 246 6.92 -11.69 0.96
N VAL A 247 5.61 -11.81 1.20
CA VAL A 247 5.06 -11.90 2.57
C VAL A 247 5.52 -13.19 3.25
N ASN A 248 5.56 -14.31 2.54
CA ASN A 248 6.09 -15.56 3.09
C ASN A 248 7.56 -15.42 3.49
N ASN A 249 8.38 -14.80 2.64
CA ASN A 249 9.79 -14.54 2.94
C ASN A 249 9.96 -13.62 4.17
N ILE A 250 9.11 -12.60 4.31
CA ILE A 250 9.09 -11.75 5.52
C ILE A 250 8.84 -12.58 6.78
N ILE A 251 7.83 -13.46 6.75
CA ILE A 251 7.49 -14.34 7.88
C ILE A 251 8.61 -15.35 8.16
N ASP A 252 9.21 -15.94 7.13
CA ASP A 252 10.33 -16.87 7.29
C ASP A 252 11.56 -16.21 7.90
N SER A 253 11.90 -15.00 7.45
CA SER A 253 12.99 -14.20 8.04
C SER A 253 12.71 -13.81 9.48
N HIS A 254 11.47 -13.44 9.81
CA HIS A 254 11.03 -13.20 11.18
C HIS A 254 11.25 -14.46 12.03
N ASN A 255 10.71 -15.60 11.62
CA ASN A 255 10.80 -16.84 12.38
C ASN A 255 12.25 -17.28 12.64
N LYS A 256 13.12 -17.18 11.62
CA LYS A 256 14.56 -17.44 11.74
C LYS A 256 15.25 -16.47 12.70
N SER A 257 14.85 -15.21 12.70
CA SER A 257 15.36 -14.18 13.61
C SER A 257 15.03 -14.52 15.06
N ILE A 258 13.80 -14.97 15.31
CA ILE A 258 13.33 -15.39 16.64
C ILE A 258 14.04 -16.67 17.10
N GLU A 259 14.23 -17.65 16.20
CA GLU A 259 14.98 -18.86 16.52
C GLU A 259 16.42 -18.55 16.94
N ARG A 260 17.12 -17.71 16.17
CA ARG A 260 18.49 -17.27 16.51
C ARG A 260 18.54 -16.52 17.84
N TYR A 261 17.56 -15.67 18.11
CA TYR A 261 17.47 -14.94 19.38
C TYR A 261 17.40 -15.90 20.57
N PHE A 262 16.52 -16.89 20.53
CA PHE A 262 16.39 -17.87 21.61
C PHE A 262 17.59 -18.81 21.72
N GLN A 263 18.20 -19.21 20.60
CA GLN A 263 19.45 -19.96 20.60
C GLN A 263 20.57 -19.19 21.31
N HIS A 264 20.79 -17.93 20.93
CA HIS A 264 21.82 -17.08 21.53
C HIS A 264 21.57 -16.82 23.03
N LYS A 265 20.31 -16.64 23.43
CA LYS A 265 19.90 -16.51 24.84
C LYS A 265 20.18 -17.78 25.65
N SER A 266 19.94 -18.96 25.05
CA SER A 266 20.25 -20.24 25.68
C SER A 266 21.76 -20.48 25.80
N GLU A 267 22.54 -20.06 24.81
CA GLU A 267 24.00 -20.21 24.81
C GLU A 267 24.69 -19.22 25.76
N ASN A 268 24.08 -18.07 26.03
CA ASN A 268 24.65 -17.00 26.84
C ASN A 268 23.67 -16.52 27.93
N PRO A 269 23.39 -17.36 28.95
CA PRO A 269 22.39 -17.07 29.97
C PRO A 269 22.76 -15.88 30.89
N ASP A 270 24.06 -15.54 30.98
CA ASP A 270 24.57 -14.44 31.81
C ASP A 270 24.50 -13.07 31.13
N ILE A 271 24.18 -13.01 29.83
CA ILE A 271 24.01 -11.73 29.11
C ILE A 271 22.64 -11.15 29.45
N ASN A 272 22.64 -9.92 30.00
CA ASN A 272 21.42 -9.21 30.32
C ASN A 272 20.85 -8.52 29.07
N TYR A 273 19.82 -9.11 28.46
CA TYR A 273 19.22 -8.64 27.18
C TYR A 273 18.26 -7.44 27.33
N THR A 274 18.16 -6.82 28.51
CA THR A 274 17.14 -5.81 28.84
C THR A 274 17.07 -4.64 27.86
N GLU A 275 18.21 -4.10 27.40
CA GLU A 275 18.20 -2.95 26.47
C GLU A 275 17.70 -3.33 25.06
N SER A 276 17.97 -4.56 24.61
CA SER A 276 17.44 -5.05 23.33
C SER A 276 15.98 -5.49 23.44
N GLU A 277 15.54 -6.05 24.57
CA GLU A 277 14.16 -6.47 24.78
C GLU A 277 13.20 -5.27 24.88
N GLU A 278 13.60 -4.17 25.54
CA GLU A 278 12.79 -2.94 25.67
C GLU A 278 12.45 -2.28 24.31
N VAL A 279 13.36 -2.33 23.34
CA VAL A 279 13.15 -1.76 21.99
C VAL A 279 12.10 -2.56 21.21
N TRP A 280 11.96 -3.85 21.48
CA TRP A 280 11.07 -4.75 20.74
C TRP A 280 9.73 -4.96 21.45
N GLU A 281 9.69 -4.88 22.78
CA GLU A 281 8.48 -5.04 23.61
C GLU A 281 7.36 -4.03 23.34
N GLN A 282 7.63 -2.96 22.62
CA GLN A 282 6.62 -1.96 22.22
C GLN A 282 5.73 -2.41 21.04
N SER A 283 5.98 -3.58 20.43
CA SER A 283 5.27 -4.09 19.26
C SER A 283 4.31 -5.25 19.58
N THR A 284 3.02 -4.94 19.78
CA THR A 284 1.94 -5.96 19.89
C THR A 284 0.97 -5.91 18.70
N ILE A 285 0.34 -7.05 18.42
CA ILE A 285 -0.80 -7.29 17.52
C ILE A 285 -1.99 -7.73 18.37
N VAL A 286 -3.19 -7.26 18.02
CA VAL A 286 -4.44 -7.93 18.41
C VAL A 286 -4.94 -8.70 17.20
N ASN A 287 -4.94 -10.04 17.27
CA ASN A 287 -5.42 -10.94 16.22
C ASN A 287 -6.55 -11.81 16.78
N ASN A 288 -7.80 -11.57 16.38
CA ASN A 288 -8.96 -12.36 16.84
C ASN A 288 -8.99 -12.55 18.38
N GLY A 289 -8.69 -11.49 19.14
CA GLY A 289 -8.62 -11.53 20.60
C GLY A 289 -7.31 -12.08 21.20
N SER A 290 -6.40 -12.62 20.40
CA SER A 290 -5.07 -13.06 20.83
C SER A 290 -4.00 -11.98 20.64
N LEU A 291 -3.17 -11.77 21.67
CA LEU A 291 -2.00 -10.90 21.60
C LEU A 291 -0.89 -11.63 20.84
N ALA A 292 -0.59 -11.17 19.63
CA ALA A 292 0.57 -11.63 18.87
C ALA A 292 1.74 -10.66 19.12
N THR A 293 2.91 -11.20 19.41
CA THR A 293 4.10 -10.44 19.82
C THR A 293 5.26 -10.71 18.88
N TRP A 294 6.22 -9.79 18.82
CA TRP A 294 7.45 -10.03 18.05
C TRP A 294 8.17 -11.33 18.45
N LYS A 295 7.98 -11.83 19.68
CA LYS A 295 8.62 -13.06 20.23
C LYS A 295 8.00 -14.36 19.71
N ASP A 296 6.89 -14.29 19.00
CA ASP A 296 6.20 -15.46 18.49
C ASP A 296 6.69 -15.84 17.09
N GLN A 297 6.65 -17.13 16.77
CA GLN A 297 6.81 -17.60 15.41
C GLN A 297 5.44 -17.76 14.75
N TYR A 298 5.37 -17.60 13.44
CA TYR A 298 4.12 -17.56 12.70
C TYR A 298 4.14 -18.48 11.48
N LYS A 299 2.98 -18.97 11.09
CA LYS A 299 2.75 -19.55 9.75
C LYS A 299 1.58 -18.85 9.08
N ILE A 300 1.61 -18.77 7.75
CA ILE A 300 0.46 -18.30 6.98
C ILE A 300 -0.66 -19.33 7.12
N ALA A 301 -1.86 -18.86 7.40
CA ALA A 301 -3.04 -19.72 7.56
C ALA A 301 -4.31 -19.01 7.05
N PRO A 302 -5.29 -19.76 6.52
CA PRO A 302 -6.58 -19.18 6.14
C PRO A 302 -7.37 -18.77 7.39
N ILE A 303 -7.80 -17.52 7.44
CA ILE A 303 -8.66 -16.96 8.48
C ILE A 303 -10.06 -16.79 7.91
N LYS A 304 -11.07 -17.29 8.62
CA LYS A 304 -12.47 -17.03 8.28
C LYS A 304 -12.75 -15.53 8.41
N THR A 305 -13.36 -14.92 7.40
CA THR A 305 -13.61 -13.46 7.40
C THR A 305 -15.06 -13.09 7.18
N SER A 306 -15.82 -13.96 6.54
CA SER A 306 -17.18 -13.69 6.10
C SER A 306 -17.98 -14.96 5.96
N ILE A 307 -19.30 -14.80 5.93
CA ILE A 307 -20.22 -15.83 5.46
C ILE A 307 -20.47 -15.54 3.98
N VAL A 308 -20.40 -16.58 3.15
CA VAL A 308 -20.59 -16.48 1.71
C VAL A 308 -21.46 -17.63 1.20
N VAL A 309 -22.12 -17.41 0.06
CA VAL A 309 -22.60 -18.52 -0.77
C VAL A 309 -21.57 -18.73 -1.86
N ASN A 310 -20.86 -19.86 -1.82
CA ASN A 310 -19.90 -20.23 -2.84
C ASN A 310 -20.64 -20.89 -4.00
N LEU A 311 -20.52 -20.32 -5.19
CA LEU A 311 -21.28 -20.78 -6.35
C LEU A 311 -20.68 -22.06 -6.93
N GLU A 312 -21.52 -22.89 -7.54
CA GLU A 312 -21.06 -24.05 -8.29
C GLU A 312 -20.13 -23.63 -9.45
N LYS A 313 -19.18 -24.49 -9.81
CA LYS A 313 -18.16 -24.18 -10.83
C LYS A 313 -18.77 -23.76 -12.18
N ASP A 314 -19.90 -24.36 -12.56
CA ASP A 314 -20.56 -24.06 -13.83
C ASP A 314 -21.23 -22.68 -13.81
N ALA A 315 -21.67 -22.21 -12.64
CA ALA A 315 -22.28 -20.89 -12.47
C ALA A 315 -21.30 -19.75 -12.82
N VAL A 316 -20.01 -19.93 -12.53
CA VAL A 316 -18.97 -18.93 -12.81
C VAL A 316 -18.86 -18.64 -14.31
N GLY A 317 -18.95 -19.66 -15.16
CA GLY A 317 -18.93 -19.51 -16.62
C GLY A 317 -20.22 -18.88 -17.15
N VAL A 318 -21.36 -19.28 -16.60
CA VAL A 318 -22.68 -18.73 -16.96
C VAL A 318 -22.74 -17.22 -16.66
N LEU A 319 -22.31 -16.82 -15.45
CA LEU A 319 -22.24 -15.42 -15.04
C LEU A 319 -21.37 -14.61 -15.98
N LYS A 320 -20.15 -15.10 -16.28
CA LYS A 320 -19.23 -14.40 -17.16
C LYS A 320 -19.86 -14.18 -18.54
N ASN A 321 -20.40 -15.24 -19.15
CA ASN A 321 -21.02 -15.17 -20.48
C ASN A 321 -22.21 -14.21 -20.52
N CYS A 322 -23.00 -14.14 -19.44
CA CYS A 322 -24.17 -13.26 -19.38
C CYS A 322 -23.77 -11.78 -19.22
N PHE A 323 -22.77 -11.49 -18.39
CA PHE A 323 -22.47 -10.12 -17.96
C PHE A 323 -21.25 -9.46 -18.60
N GLU A 324 -20.35 -10.21 -19.25
CA GLU A 324 -19.11 -9.67 -19.84
C GLU A 324 -19.41 -8.63 -20.92
N LEU A 325 -20.39 -8.86 -21.80
CA LEU A 325 -20.76 -7.89 -22.83
C LEU A 325 -21.33 -6.59 -22.25
N PHE A 326 -22.09 -6.66 -21.15
CA PHE A 326 -22.55 -5.47 -20.44
C PHE A 326 -21.35 -4.71 -19.87
N TYR A 327 -20.45 -5.43 -19.23
CA TYR A 327 -19.26 -4.87 -18.59
C TYR A 327 -18.34 -4.17 -19.60
N GLU A 328 -17.98 -4.85 -20.70
CA GLU A 328 -17.12 -4.30 -21.74
C GLU A 328 -17.73 -3.06 -22.38
N LYS A 329 -19.03 -3.10 -22.69
CA LYS A 329 -19.74 -1.95 -23.27
C LYS A 329 -19.72 -0.73 -22.35
N GLU A 330 -19.92 -0.93 -21.04
CA GLU A 330 -19.97 0.17 -20.07
C GLU A 330 -18.60 0.71 -19.73
N ILE A 331 -17.58 -0.14 -19.61
CA ILE A 331 -16.19 0.29 -19.38
C ILE A 331 -15.66 1.08 -20.57
N THR A 332 -15.98 0.67 -21.81
CA THR A 332 -15.55 1.37 -23.03
C THR A 332 -16.27 2.71 -23.24
N GLN A 333 -17.52 2.81 -22.80
CA GLN A 333 -18.28 4.07 -22.76
C GLN A 333 -17.91 4.96 -21.57
N GLY A 334 -17.21 4.38 -20.59
CA GLY A 334 -16.78 5.05 -19.38
C GLY A 334 -15.69 6.10 -19.61
N ARG A 335 -15.18 6.63 -18.51
CA ARG A 335 -14.09 7.62 -18.51
C ARG A 335 -12.89 7.11 -19.32
N LYS A 336 -12.29 7.98 -20.14
CA LYS A 336 -10.97 7.72 -20.76
C LYS A 336 -9.93 7.49 -19.67
N VAL A 337 -9.42 6.27 -19.59
CA VAL A 337 -8.30 5.87 -18.74
C VAL A 337 -7.00 6.20 -19.49
N ALA A 338 -6.00 6.73 -18.79
CA ALA A 338 -4.71 7.01 -19.43
C ALA A 338 -4.05 5.72 -19.93
N GLN A 339 -3.30 5.79 -21.03
CA GLN A 339 -2.67 4.60 -21.61
C GLN A 339 -1.73 3.90 -20.62
N TRP A 340 -1.00 4.68 -19.81
CA TRP A 340 -0.10 4.12 -18.79
C TRP A 340 -0.88 3.40 -17.68
N GLU A 341 -2.09 3.86 -17.31
CA GLU A 341 -2.93 3.18 -16.31
C GLU A 341 -3.38 1.81 -16.81
N MET A 342 -3.65 1.66 -18.12
CA MET A 342 -3.99 0.36 -18.71
C MET A 342 -2.79 -0.60 -18.75
N VAL A 343 -1.58 -0.07 -18.95
CA VAL A 343 -0.35 -0.87 -19.08
C VAL A 343 0.26 -1.22 -17.73
N GLY A 344 0.27 -0.29 -16.78
CA GLY A 344 0.95 -0.46 -15.49
C GLY A 344 0.01 -0.50 -14.29
N GLY A 345 -1.16 0.11 -14.39
CA GLY A 345 -2.12 0.19 -13.30
C GLY A 345 -2.89 -1.11 -13.07
N GLU A 346 -3.38 -1.27 -11.85
CA GLU A 346 -4.31 -2.32 -11.47
C GLU A 346 -5.65 -2.15 -12.21
N GLY A 347 -5.98 -3.16 -13.01
CA GLY A 347 -7.27 -3.30 -13.67
C GLY A 347 -8.28 -4.08 -12.83
N ASN A 348 -9.52 -4.09 -13.29
CA ASN A 348 -10.52 -4.99 -12.73
C ASN A 348 -10.27 -6.43 -13.20
N ILE A 349 -10.41 -7.38 -12.28
CA ILE A 349 -10.25 -8.81 -12.53
C ILE A 349 -11.59 -9.50 -12.25
N TYR A 350 -11.89 -10.52 -13.04
CA TYR A 350 -13.08 -11.34 -12.83
C TYR A 350 -12.87 -12.32 -11.67
N PHE A 351 -13.78 -12.28 -10.69
CA PHE A 351 -13.83 -13.20 -9.56
C PHE A 351 -15.10 -14.05 -9.63
N GLY A 352 -16.29 -13.45 -9.51
CA GLY A 352 -17.58 -14.05 -9.88
C GLY A 352 -17.91 -15.41 -9.27
N VAL A 353 -17.35 -15.71 -8.09
CA VAL A 353 -17.40 -17.06 -7.48
C VAL A 353 -18.23 -17.14 -6.21
N HIS A 354 -18.48 -16.03 -5.51
CA HIS A 354 -19.23 -16.06 -4.26
C HIS A 354 -20.11 -14.84 -4.05
N VAL A 355 -21.24 -15.06 -3.38
CA VAL A 355 -22.12 -14.00 -2.84
C VAL A 355 -21.65 -13.66 -1.44
N PHE A 356 -21.52 -12.37 -1.13
CA PHE A 356 -21.12 -11.89 0.19
C PHE A 356 -22.35 -11.61 1.07
N LEU A 357 -22.46 -12.28 2.23
CA LEU A 357 -23.60 -12.14 3.14
C LEU A 357 -23.28 -11.23 4.33
N GLY A 358 -22.02 -11.16 4.77
CA GLY A 358 -21.62 -10.34 5.92
C GLY A 358 -20.21 -10.64 6.42
N GLN A 359 -19.63 -9.71 7.18
CA GLN A 359 -18.42 -9.98 7.98
C GLN A 359 -18.81 -10.72 9.26
N CYS A 360 -18.06 -11.75 9.65
CA CYS A 360 -18.43 -12.58 10.81
C CYS A 360 -18.11 -11.93 12.17
N SER A 361 -19.11 -11.88 13.05
CA SER A 361 -18.99 -12.27 14.46
C SER A 361 -19.21 -13.79 14.52
N PHE A 362 -18.31 -14.57 15.14
CA PHE A 362 -18.31 -16.04 15.04
C PHE A 362 -19.36 -16.76 15.91
N ASP A 363 -20.35 -16.02 16.42
CA ASP A 363 -21.36 -16.49 17.39
C ASP A 363 -22.82 -16.19 16.97
N GLU A 364 -23.08 -15.79 15.71
CA GLU A 364 -24.43 -15.47 15.20
C GLU A 364 -25.00 -16.51 14.21
N ASP A 365 -26.34 -16.53 14.10
CA ASP A 365 -27.13 -17.45 13.29
C ASP A 365 -26.74 -17.40 11.80
N ILE A 366 -26.13 -18.47 11.30
CA ILE A 366 -25.83 -18.63 9.87
C ILE A 366 -27.16 -18.78 9.12
N PRO A 367 -27.47 -17.91 8.16
CA PRO A 367 -28.76 -17.93 7.48
C PRO A 367 -28.88 -19.13 6.53
N PHE A 368 -30.11 -19.45 6.11
CA PHE A 368 -30.41 -20.45 5.06
C PHE A 368 -29.90 -21.88 5.35
N GLY A 369 -30.19 -22.40 6.55
CA GLY A 369 -29.97 -23.81 6.89
C GLY A 369 -28.55 -24.16 7.36
N GLY A 370 -27.66 -23.18 7.52
CA GLY A 370 -26.31 -23.37 8.06
C GLY A 370 -25.26 -23.75 7.02
N LEU A 371 -24.01 -23.97 7.46
CA LEU A 371 -22.89 -24.31 6.57
C LEU A 371 -23.12 -25.63 5.84
N GLY A 372 -22.73 -25.67 4.57
CA GLY A 372 -22.92 -26.83 3.70
C GLY A 372 -24.32 -26.92 3.08
N SER A 373 -25.25 -26.05 3.48
CA SER A 373 -26.60 -26.03 2.90
C SER A 373 -26.61 -25.45 1.49
N SER A 374 -27.40 -26.07 0.63
CA SER A 374 -27.66 -25.60 -0.73
C SER A 374 -28.56 -24.37 -0.71
N VAL A 375 -28.17 -23.35 -1.47
CA VAL A 375 -28.85 -22.07 -1.58
C VAL A 375 -29.07 -21.74 -3.04
N ASP A 376 -30.30 -21.37 -3.37
CA ASP A 376 -30.63 -20.83 -4.68
C ASP A 376 -30.34 -19.33 -4.67
N VAL A 377 -29.59 -18.88 -5.68
CA VAL A 377 -29.14 -17.50 -5.86
C VAL A 377 -29.81 -16.93 -7.10
N LYS A 378 -30.77 -16.01 -6.91
CA LYS A 378 -31.44 -15.32 -8.01
C LYS A 378 -30.82 -13.97 -8.26
N VAL A 379 -30.29 -13.74 -9.45
CA VAL A 379 -29.79 -12.43 -9.88
C VAL A 379 -30.96 -11.52 -10.25
N ILE A 380 -31.04 -10.35 -9.62
CA ILE A 380 -32.15 -9.40 -9.82
C ILE A 380 -31.71 -8.11 -10.52
N SER A 381 -30.52 -7.61 -10.19
CA SER A 381 -29.99 -6.38 -10.78
C SER A 381 -28.47 -6.43 -10.85
N ARG A 382 -27.91 -5.54 -11.66
CA ARG A 382 -26.46 -5.35 -11.81
C ARG A 382 -26.08 -3.91 -11.55
N SER A 383 -24.88 -3.66 -11.07
CA SER A 383 -24.33 -2.30 -11.06
C SER A 383 -23.89 -1.92 -12.48
N GLN A 384 -23.88 -0.63 -12.78
CA GLN A 384 -23.15 -0.13 -13.95
C GLN A 384 -21.66 -0.46 -13.83
N GLY A 385 -21.04 -0.97 -14.89
CA GLY A 385 -19.60 -1.21 -14.95
C GLY A 385 -18.79 0.09 -14.94
N CYS A 386 -17.78 0.18 -14.07
CA CYS A 386 -16.91 1.36 -13.97
C CYS A 386 -15.43 0.96 -13.82
N PRO A 387 -14.46 1.71 -14.39
CA PRO A 387 -13.03 1.42 -14.20
C PRO A 387 -12.57 1.46 -12.74
N ASP A 388 -13.27 2.19 -11.86
CA ASP A 388 -12.84 2.38 -10.48
C ASP A 388 -13.33 1.29 -9.51
N HIS A 389 -14.54 0.76 -9.71
CA HIS A 389 -15.12 -0.27 -8.82
C HIS A 389 -15.54 -1.57 -9.53
N GLY A 390 -15.49 -1.62 -10.86
CA GLY A 390 -15.87 -2.78 -11.65
C GLY A 390 -17.39 -2.97 -11.77
N MET A 391 -17.87 -4.21 -11.69
CA MET A 391 -19.29 -4.57 -11.79
C MET A 391 -19.67 -5.61 -10.73
N LEU A 392 -20.80 -5.37 -10.09
CA LEU A 392 -21.40 -6.21 -9.07
C LEU A 392 -22.81 -6.62 -9.48
N LEU A 393 -23.31 -7.72 -8.91
CA LEU A 393 -24.70 -8.11 -8.99
C LEU A 393 -25.37 -7.98 -7.62
N LYS A 394 -26.67 -7.70 -7.66
CA LYS A 394 -27.58 -7.87 -6.53
C LYS A 394 -28.33 -9.18 -6.71
N VAL A 395 -28.41 -9.94 -5.62
CA VAL A 395 -29.04 -11.26 -5.62
C VAL A 395 -29.99 -11.41 -4.46
N LEU A 396 -31.01 -12.23 -4.65
CA LEU A 396 -31.87 -12.76 -3.60
C LEU A 396 -31.50 -14.20 -3.33
N LEU A 397 -31.60 -14.61 -2.07
CA LEU A 397 -31.25 -15.95 -1.61
C LEU A 397 -32.48 -16.67 -1.05
N LYS A 398 -32.49 -18.00 -1.19
CA LYS A 398 -33.36 -18.90 -0.42
C LYS A 398 -32.67 -20.24 -0.20
N ALA A 399 -33.02 -20.93 0.89
CA ALA A 399 -32.62 -22.33 0.98
C ALA A 399 -33.28 -23.10 -0.17
N SER A 400 -32.59 -24.05 -0.79
CA SER A 400 -33.14 -24.78 -1.96
C SER A 400 -34.43 -25.57 -1.63
N GLN A 401 -34.75 -25.74 -0.34
CA GLN A 401 -35.98 -26.39 0.13
C GLN A 401 -37.15 -25.41 0.35
N ASP A 402 -36.89 -24.11 0.33
CA ASP A 402 -37.89 -23.06 0.54
C ASP A 402 -38.62 -22.72 -0.77
N GLU A 403 -39.91 -22.41 -0.66
CA GLU A 403 -40.74 -22.05 -1.82
C GLU A 403 -40.45 -20.62 -2.31
N GLU A 404 -40.17 -19.67 -1.41
CA GLU A 404 -40.04 -18.25 -1.72
C GLU A 404 -38.64 -17.67 -1.43
N TYR A 405 -38.26 -16.62 -2.17
CA TYR A 405 -37.03 -15.87 -1.92
C TYR A 405 -37.18 -14.91 -0.75
N GLY A 406 -36.15 -14.81 0.09
CA GLY A 406 -36.09 -13.80 1.13
C GLY A 406 -36.10 -12.38 0.55
N PRO A 407 -36.55 -11.37 1.32
CA PRO A 407 -36.59 -9.98 0.86
C PRO A 407 -35.21 -9.29 0.92
N GLU A 408 -34.21 -9.93 1.55
CA GLU A 408 -32.88 -9.36 1.72
C GLU A 408 -32.05 -9.48 0.43
N GLU A 409 -31.43 -8.37 0.05
CA GLU A 409 -30.54 -8.28 -1.11
C GLU A 409 -29.08 -8.43 -0.69
N TYR A 410 -28.35 -9.27 -1.42
CA TYR A 410 -26.92 -9.50 -1.20
C TYR A 410 -26.11 -9.15 -2.44
N ILE A 411 -24.79 -9.01 -2.27
CA ILE A 411 -23.89 -8.60 -3.34
C ILE A 411 -23.06 -9.79 -3.83
N LEU A 412 -22.98 -9.96 -5.14
CA LEU A 412 -22.09 -10.89 -5.82
C LEU A 412 -21.12 -10.08 -6.70
N PRO A 413 -19.85 -9.90 -6.26
CA PRO A 413 -18.86 -9.20 -7.06
C PRO A 413 -18.42 -9.99 -8.30
N LEU A 414 -18.53 -9.40 -9.49
CA LEU A 414 -18.08 -10.02 -10.73
C LEU A 414 -16.68 -9.54 -11.11
N TRP A 415 -16.56 -8.25 -11.43
CA TRP A 415 -15.28 -7.61 -11.75
C TRP A 415 -14.97 -6.58 -10.69
N HIS A 416 -13.76 -6.58 -10.13
CA HIS A 416 -13.30 -5.49 -9.29
C HIS A 416 -11.77 -5.43 -9.24
N LYS A 417 -11.24 -4.31 -8.75
CA LYS A 417 -9.83 -4.21 -8.38
C LYS A 417 -9.58 -5.01 -7.09
N PRO A 418 -8.62 -5.94 -7.07
CA PRO A 418 -8.26 -6.69 -5.87
C PRO A 418 -7.97 -5.80 -4.66
N SER A 419 -7.29 -4.67 -4.85
CA SER A 419 -7.00 -3.74 -3.75
C SER A 419 -8.23 -3.15 -3.05
N LYS A 420 -9.39 -3.17 -3.71
CA LYS A 420 -10.67 -2.62 -3.23
C LYS A 420 -11.62 -3.64 -2.61
N TYR A 421 -11.22 -4.92 -2.52
CA TYR A 421 -12.08 -6.03 -2.06
C TYR A 421 -12.83 -5.70 -0.75
N LEU A 422 -12.13 -5.23 0.28
CA LEU A 422 -12.76 -4.93 1.58
C LEU A 422 -13.71 -3.72 1.55
N SER A 423 -13.62 -2.85 0.54
CA SER A 423 -14.45 -1.65 0.41
C SER A 423 -15.64 -1.83 -0.54
N LEU A 424 -15.86 -3.04 -1.09
CA LEU A 424 -16.92 -3.28 -2.07
C LEU A 424 -18.31 -3.02 -1.50
N ASN A 425 -18.53 -3.24 -0.21
CA ASN A 425 -19.85 -3.04 0.42
C ASN A 425 -20.07 -1.60 0.93
N GLU A 426 -19.04 -0.75 0.88
CA GLU A 426 -19.09 0.62 1.41
C GLU A 426 -19.42 1.66 0.32
N ALA A 427 -19.34 1.27 -0.96
CA ALA A 427 -19.53 2.17 -2.08
C ALA A 427 -21.01 2.26 -2.51
N ASN A 428 -21.37 3.43 -3.06
CA ASN A 428 -22.67 3.65 -3.67
C ASN A 428 -22.63 3.26 -5.15
N TYR A 429 -23.50 2.33 -5.54
CA TYR A 429 -23.59 1.83 -6.91
C TYR A 429 -24.89 2.31 -7.58
N MET A 430 -24.80 2.62 -8.87
CA MET A 430 -25.98 2.78 -9.71
C MET A 430 -26.44 1.40 -10.18
N TRP A 431 -27.61 0.98 -9.72
CA TRP A 431 -28.21 -0.32 -10.03
C TRP A 431 -29.12 -0.24 -11.25
N CYS A 432 -29.03 -1.25 -12.11
CA CYS A 432 -29.89 -1.45 -13.26
C CYS A 432 -30.63 -2.77 -13.08
N GLU A 433 -31.97 -2.70 -13.09
CA GLU A 433 -32.83 -3.88 -13.08
C GLU A 433 -32.61 -4.73 -14.33
N LEU A 434 -32.69 -6.05 -14.16
CA LEU A 434 -32.54 -7.01 -15.26
C LEU A 434 -33.90 -7.41 -15.83
N GLU A 435 -33.97 -7.45 -17.16
CA GLU A 435 -35.06 -8.12 -17.87
C GLU A 435 -35.11 -9.60 -17.48
N VAL A 436 -36.31 -10.20 -17.55
CA VAL A 436 -36.57 -11.56 -17.07
C VAL A 436 -35.61 -12.60 -17.69
N GLU A 437 -35.25 -12.44 -18.96
CA GLU A 437 -34.33 -13.33 -19.68
C GLU A 437 -32.88 -13.29 -19.16
N HIS A 438 -32.50 -12.24 -18.42
CA HIS A 438 -31.17 -12.07 -17.81
C HIS A 438 -31.19 -12.35 -16.29
N GLN A 439 -32.35 -12.64 -15.71
CA GLN A 439 -32.47 -13.04 -14.30
C GLN A 439 -32.09 -14.52 -14.15
N LEU A 440 -30.81 -14.75 -13.89
CA LEU A 440 -30.28 -16.10 -13.68
C LEU A 440 -30.66 -16.62 -12.29
N VAL A 441 -30.97 -17.91 -12.23
CA VAL A 441 -31.03 -18.66 -10.96
C VAL A 441 -29.87 -19.64 -10.95
N LEU A 442 -29.02 -19.51 -9.94
CA LEU A 442 -27.80 -20.28 -9.76
C LEU A 442 -27.91 -21.06 -8.45
N CYS A 443 -27.13 -22.13 -8.32
CA CYS A 443 -26.99 -22.86 -7.08
C CYS A 443 -25.61 -22.59 -6.46
N GLY A 444 -25.57 -22.59 -5.14
CA GLY A 444 -24.34 -22.51 -4.37
C GLY A 444 -24.49 -23.11 -2.99
N GLU A 445 -23.40 -23.09 -2.25
CA GLU A 445 -23.31 -23.70 -0.92
C GLU A 445 -22.91 -22.65 0.11
N MET A 446 -23.58 -22.65 1.27
CA MET A 446 -23.20 -21.81 2.41
C MET A 446 -21.83 -22.20 2.94
N GLN A 447 -20.87 -21.29 2.86
CA GLN A 447 -19.49 -21.51 3.31
C GLN A 447 -18.93 -20.28 4.02
N TYR A 448 -17.74 -20.44 4.60
CA TYR A 448 -16.96 -19.29 5.02
C TYR A 448 -16.15 -18.73 3.85
N GLY A 449 -16.04 -17.41 3.80
CA GLY A 449 -15.01 -16.72 3.04
C GLY A 449 -13.71 -16.71 3.84
N TYR A 450 -12.58 -16.81 3.15
CA TYR A 450 -11.26 -16.87 3.76
C TYR A 450 -10.32 -15.84 3.15
N LEU A 451 -9.53 -15.20 4.01
CA LEU A 451 -8.33 -14.46 3.65
C LEU A 451 -7.13 -15.06 4.36
N LEU A 452 -5.93 -14.88 3.81
CA LEU A 452 -4.70 -15.35 4.44
C LEU A 452 -4.27 -14.42 5.57
N GLY A 453 -4.08 -14.96 6.76
CA GLY A 453 -3.48 -14.26 7.89
C GLY A 453 -2.34 -15.08 8.48
N VAL A 454 -2.13 -14.92 9.78
CA VAL A 454 -1.11 -15.68 10.53
C VAL A 454 -1.71 -16.39 11.74
N GLU A 455 -1.19 -17.58 12.00
CA GLU A 455 -1.36 -18.33 13.24
C GLU A 455 -0.02 -18.40 13.97
N THR A 456 -0.05 -18.24 15.29
CA THR A 456 1.13 -18.44 16.15
C THR A 456 1.50 -19.92 16.18
N LEU A 457 2.78 -20.23 15.99
CA LEU A 457 3.33 -21.56 16.20
C LEU A 457 3.55 -21.81 17.70
N PRO A 458 3.35 -23.05 18.19
CA PRO A 458 3.69 -23.40 19.57
C PRO A 458 5.16 -23.07 19.84
N ARG A 459 5.45 -22.48 21.01
CA ARG A 459 6.84 -22.26 21.42
C ARG A 459 7.47 -23.63 21.70
N PRO A 460 8.72 -23.88 21.30
CA PRO A 460 9.42 -25.15 21.58
C PRO A 460 9.46 -25.51 23.07
N ASP A 461 9.26 -24.54 23.96
CA ASP A 461 9.38 -24.66 25.41
C ASP A 461 8.02 -24.74 26.15
N GLN A 462 6.91 -25.00 25.44
CA GLN A 462 5.56 -25.19 26.02
C GLN A 462 4.98 -26.57 25.76
#